data_AF-A0A3Q0J822-F1
#
_entry.id   AF-A0A3Q0J822-F1
#
_cell.length_a   1.000
_cell.length_b   1.000
_cell.length_c   1.000
_cell.angle_alpha   90.00
_cell.angle_beta   90.00
_cell.angle_gamma   90.00
#
_symmetry.space_group_name_H-M   'P 1'
#
loop_
_entity.id
_entity.type
_entity.pdbx_description
1 polymer ?
#
loop_
_entity_poly.entity_id
_entity_poly.type
_entity_poly.pdbx_seq_one_letter_code
_entity_poly.pdbx_strand_id
1 'polypeptide(L)'
;MSAHNQPDVADAVVEMLKKRHQAEKFLDNILNFKPLVSSRQSLSRFMDVFVSSVNGLKALELENLSEYILYSLTLRKLDHKTRGGFNAIVIHENLTPTVNDLVKYVEKQRHIQDIVSQCQQDARSSGRNKREKRKALKLL
;
A
#
# COMPACT_ATOMS: atom_id res chain seq x y z
N MET A 1 25.83 -30.38 13.21
CA MET A 1 25.72 -29.11 12.47
C MET A 1 24.30 -29.05 11.91
N SER A 2 23.31 -28.84 12.78
CA SER A 2 22.62 -27.56 13.02
C SER A 2 21.68 -27.16 11.88
N ALA A 3 20.44 -27.62 11.98
CA ALA A 3 19.28 -27.14 11.21
C ALA A 3 18.01 -27.25 12.09
N HIS A 4 17.93 -26.46 13.15
CA HIS A 4 16.74 -26.33 13.99
C HIS A 4 16.65 -24.88 14.49
N ASN A 5 15.87 -24.03 13.79
CA ASN A 5 15.19 -22.84 14.31
C ASN A 5 14.51 -22.03 13.19
N GLN A 6 13.42 -22.52 12.60
CA GLN A 6 12.66 -21.74 11.61
C GLN A 6 11.11 -21.76 11.66
N PRO A 7 10.40 -22.57 12.49
CA PRO A 7 8.92 -22.48 12.54
C PRO A 7 8.41 -21.27 13.36
N ASP A 8 9.13 -20.84 14.39
CA ASP A 8 8.68 -19.82 15.35
C ASP A 8 8.49 -18.42 14.74
N VAL A 9 9.37 -18.03 13.81
CA VAL A 9 9.32 -16.70 13.16
C VAL A 9 8.14 -16.62 12.18
N ALA A 10 7.84 -17.70 11.47
CA ALA A 10 6.73 -17.72 10.52
C ALA A 10 5.37 -17.61 11.24
N ASP A 11 5.22 -18.31 12.36
CA ASP A 11 4.02 -18.27 13.18
C ASP A 11 3.80 -16.88 13.78
N ALA A 12 4.86 -16.21 14.24
CA ALA A 12 4.81 -14.84 14.75
C ALA A 12 4.35 -13.84 13.68
N VAL A 13 4.85 -13.95 12.44
CA VAL A 13 4.44 -13.08 11.32
C VAL A 13 2.96 -13.30 10.98
N VAL A 14 2.52 -14.56 10.92
CA VAL A 14 1.11 -14.90 10.64
C VAL A 14 0.19 -14.32 11.70
N GLU A 15 0.54 -14.46 12.98
CA GLU A 15 -0.27 -13.93 14.06
C GLU A 15 -0.34 -12.40 14.06
N MET A 16 0.79 -11.75 13.78
CA MET A 16 0.82 -10.30 13.61
C MET A 16 -0.03 -9.83 12.41
N LEU A 17 0.01 -10.54 11.28
CA LEU A 17 -0.83 -10.22 10.12
C LEU A 17 -2.33 -10.36 10.43
N LYS A 18 -2.73 -11.36 11.22
CA LYS A 18 -4.12 -11.47 11.70
C LYS A 18 -4.52 -10.27 12.55
N LYS A 19 -3.67 -9.87 13.52
CA LYS A 19 -3.91 -8.68 14.35
C LYS A 19 -4.04 -7.42 13.50
N ARG A 20 -3.18 -7.25 12.48
CA ARG A 20 -3.27 -6.14 11.52
C ARG A 20 -4.57 -6.18 10.72
N HIS A 21 -4.98 -7.33 10.21
CA HIS A 21 -6.26 -7.48 9.51
C HIS A 21 -7.46 -7.13 10.41
N GLN A 22 -7.41 -7.48 11.70
CA GLN A 22 -8.44 -7.08 12.65
C GLN A 22 -8.40 -5.58 12.95
N ALA A 23 -7.20 -5.00 13.05
CA ALA A 23 -7.01 -3.56 13.25
C ALA A 23 -7.56 -2.73 12.08
N GLU A 24 -7.47 -3.24 10.84
CA GLU A 24 -8.07 -2.60 9.65
C GLU A 24 -9.55 -2.29 9.87
N LYS A 25 -10.34 -3.23 10.41
CA LYS A 25 -11.78 -3.02 10.65
C LYS A 25 -12.06 -1.85 11.62
N PHE A 26 -11.28 -1.73 12.69
CA PHE A 26 -11.44 -0.63 13.64
C PHE A 26 -11.00 0.71 13.03
N LEU A 27 -9.92 0.69 12.24
CA LEU A 27 -9.45 1.89 11.55
C LEU A 27 -10.45 2.33 10.47
N ASP A 28 -11.07 1.39 9.76
CA ASP A 28 -12.17 1.62 8.82
C ASP A 28 -13.35 2.31 9.49
N ASN A 29 -13.76 1.85 10.66
CA ASN A 29 -14.85 2.47 11.42
C ASN A 29 -14.53 3.94 11.76
N ILE A 30 -13.29 4.21 12.20
CA ILE A 30 -12.84 5.56 12.56
C ILE A 30 -12.78 6.47 11.32
N LEU A 31 -12.12 6.00 10.25
CA LEU A 31 -11.83 6.81 9.07
C LEU A 31 -13.04 7.02 8.16
N ASN A 32 -14.00 6.09 8.14
CA ASN A 32 -15.22 6.20 7.35
C ASN A 32 -16.38 6.79 8.16
N PHE A 33 -16.19 7.13 9.43
CA PHE A 33 -17.21 7.82 10.21
C PHE A 33 -17.46 9.21 9.64
N LYS A 34 -18.71 9.48 9.26
CA LYS A 34 -19.11 10.78 8.72
C LYS A 34 -19.00 11.86 9.80
N PRO A 35 -18.63 13.11 9.44
CA PRO A 35 -18.64 14.22 10.37
C PRO A 35 -19.94 14.29 11.18
N LEU A 36 -19.79 14.52 12.47
CA LEU A 36 -20.91 14.54 13.40
C LEU A 36 -21.82 15.74 13.11
N VAL A 37 -23.14 15.50 13.09
CA VAL A 37 -24.15 16.55 13.17
C VAL A 37 -24.47 16.79 14.64
N SER A 38 -24.58 18.02 15.12
CA SER A 38 -24.80 18.31 16.54
C SER A 38 -26.18 17.86 17.04
N SER A 39 -26.31 16.60 17.46
CA SER A 39 -27.53 16.04 18.07
C SER A 39 -27.17 15.02 19.15
N ARG A 40 -28.10 14.74 20.08
CA ARG A 40 -27.85 13.76 21.14
C ARG A 40 -27.61 12.36 20.58
N GLN A 41 -28.39 11.95 19.58
CA GLN A 41 -28.28 10.62 18.97
C GLN A 41 -26.94 10.44 18.24
N SER A 42 -26.47 11.46 17.52
CA SER A 42 -25.19 11.40 16.82
C SER A 42 -24.01 11.37 17.79
N LEU A 43 -24.09 12.10 18.90
CA LEU A 43 -23.07 12.07 19.97
C LEU A 43 -22.99 10.69 20.61
N SER A 44 -24.13 10.05 20.91
CA SER A 44 -24.15 8.66 21.40
C SER A 44 -23.50 7.72 20.40
N ARG A 45 -23.90 7.80 19.12
CA ARG A 45 -23.33 6.95 18.08
C ARG A 45 -21.82 7.17 17.90
N PHE A 46 -21.35 8.40 18.01
CA PHE A 46 -19.93 8.70 17.98
C PHE A 46 -19.21 7.98 19.12
N MET A 47 -19.72 8.09 20.35
CA MET A 47 -19.15 7.39 21.49
C MET A 47 -19.13 5.88 21.25
N ASP A 48 -20.23 5.29 20.79
CA ASP A 48 -20.31 3.85 20.53
C ASP A 48 -19.27 3.38 19.50
N VAL A 49 -19.16 4.09 18.37
CA VAL A 49 -18.25 3.69 17.28
C VAL A 49 -16.79 4.00 17.61
N PHE A 50 -16.48 5.22 18.05
CA PHE A 50 -15.10 5.63 18.31
C PHE A 50 -14.52 4.94 19.53
N VAL A 51 -15.26 4.88 20.65
CA VAL A 51 -14.74 4.22 21.86
C VAL A 51 -14.54 2.74 21.61
N SER A 52 -15.50 2.05 20.98
CA SER A 52 -15.34 0.64 20.62
C SER A 52 -14.14 0.42 19.69
N SER A 53 -13.98 1.25 18.66
CA SER A 53 -12.89 1.08 17.69
C SER A 53 -11.52 1.42 18.27
N VAL A 54 -11.41 2.49 19.06
CA VAL A 54 -10.16 2.86 19.74
C VAL A 54 -9.77 1.81 20.78
N ASN A 55 -10.71 1.33 21.59
CA ASN A 55 -10.44 0.27 22.56
C ASN A 55 -10.07 -1.05 21.86
N GLY A 56 -10.74 -1.38 20.76
CA GLY A 56 -10.42 -2.51 19.91
C GLY A 56 -8.99 -2.44 19.36
N LEU A 57 -8.57 -1.30 18.84
CA LEU A 57 -7.18 -1.08 18.38
C LEU A 57 -6.16 -1.24 19.50
N LYS A 58 -6.44 -0.70 20.68
CA LYS A 58 -5.54 -0.82 21.84
C LYS A 58 -5.42 -2.26 22.34
N ALA A 59 -6.54 -3.00 22.37
CA ALA A 59 -6.59 -4.38 22.83
C ALA A 59 -5.85 -5.38 21.92
N LEU A 60 -5.54 -5.00 20.67
CA LEU A 60 -4.74 -5.84 19.76
C LEU A 60 -3.25 -5.86 20.14
N GLU A 61 -2.79 -4.89 20.95
CA GLU A 61 -1.41 -4.79 21.41
C GLU A 61 -0.41 -4.90 20.25
N LEU A 62 -0.65 -4.12 19.19
CA LEU A 62 0.29 -4.02 18.07
C LEU A 62 1.58 -3.36 18.57
N GLU A 63 2.71 -4.02 18.35
CA GLU A 63 4.05 -3.60 18.80
C GLU A 63 4.36 -2.13 18.43
N ASN A 64 3.91 -1.68 17.26
CA ASN A 64 3.98 -0.28 16.85
C ASN A 64 2.67 0.17 16.18
N LEU A 65 1.66 0.46 17.01
CA LEU A 65 0.35 0.92 16.53
C LEU A 65 0.44 2.20 15.68
N SER A 66 1.28 3.16 16.06
CA SER A 66 1.47 4.40 15.31
C SER A 66 1.98 4.14 13.89
N GLU A 67 3.01 3.31 13.75
CA GLU A 67 3.55 2.94 12.45
C GLU A 67 2.51 2.21 11.61
N TYR A 68 1.74 1.31 12.21
CA TYR A 68 0.64 0.63 11.52
C TYR A 68 -0.45 1.61 11.04
N ILE A 69 -0.81 2.61 11.84
CA ILE A 69 -1.80 3.63 11.45
C ILE A 69 -1.27 4.43 10.26
N LEU A 70 -0.02 4.92 10.32
CA LEU A 70 0.60 5.68 9.23
C LEU A 70 0.71 4.84 7.95
N TYR A 71 1.12 3.57 8.09
CA TYR A 71 1.18 2.62 6.99
C TYR A 71 -0.20 2.45 6.34
N SER A 72 -1.22 2.19 7.15
CA SER A 72 -2.59 1.97 6.67
C SER A 72 -3.16 3.20 5.97
N LEU A 73 -2.92 4.40 6.52
CA LEU A 73 -3.32 5.67 5.91
C LEU A 73 -2.64 5.89 4.55
N THR A 74 -1.35 5.61 4.46
CA THR A 74 -0.56 5.79 3.23
C THR A 74 -0.99 4.78 2.17
N LEU A 75 -1.14 3.51 2.54
CA LEU A 75 -1.56 2.43 1.64
C LEU A 75 -2.93 2.73 1.01
N ARG A 76 -3.87 3.28 1.80
CA ARG A 76 -5.22 3.68 1.34
C ARG A 76 -5.23 4.73 0.23
N LYS A 77 -4.16 5.52 0.07
CA LYS A 77 -4.07 6.56 -0.96
C LYS A 77 -3.53 6.07 -2.29
N LEU A 78 -3.00 4.86 -2.34
CA LEU A 78 -2.51 4.25 -3.56
C LEU A 78 -3.65 3.61 -4.36
N ASP A 79 -3.52 3.61 -5.69
CA ASP A 79 -4.46 2.95 -6.58
C ASP A 79 -4.40 1.42 -6.42
N HIS A 80 -5.44 0.74 -6.89
CA HIS A 80 -5.58 -0.70 -6.74
C HIS A 80 -4.40 -1.48 -7.33
N LYS A 81 -3.83 -1.04 -8.46
CA LYS A 81 -2.72 -1.73 -9.12
C LYS A 81 -1.45 -1.62 -8.28
N THR A 82 -1.12 -0.41 -7.81
CA THR A 82 0.08 -0.17 -6.98
C THR A 82 -0.04 -0.89 -5.63
N ARG A 83 -1.22 -0.84 -4.99
CA ARG A 83 -1.48 -1.60 -3.75
C ARG A 83 -1.34 -3.11 -3.94
N GLY A 84 -1.94 -3.64 -5.00
CA GLY A 84 -1.88 -5.07 -5.30
C GLY A 84 -0.45 -5.56 -5.53
N GLY A 85 0.34 -4.78 -6.26
CA GLY A 85 1.77 -5.08 -6.49
C GLY A 85 2.59 -5.06 -5.20
N PHE A 86 2.34 -4.11 -4.30
CA PHE A 86 3.01 -4.08 -2.99
C PHE A 86 2.60 -5.26 -2.10
N ASN A 87 1.30 -5.57 -2.02
CA ASN A 87 0.80 -6.68 -1.20
C ASN A 87 1.36 -8.03 -1.64
N ALA A 88 1.56 -8.24 -2.95
CA ALA A 88 2.20 -9.45 -3.46
C ALA A 88 3.62 -9.63 -2.94
N ILE A 89 4.40 -8.54 -2.84
CA ILE A 89 5.76 -8.56 -2.28
C ILE A 89 5.72 -8.88 -0.79
N VAL A 90 4.83 -8.22 -0.04
CA VAL A 90 4.68 -8.45 1.41
C VAL A 90 4.37 -9.91 1.73
N ILE A 91 3.44 -10.52 0.98
CA ILE A 91 3.07 -11.93 1.15
C ILE A 91 4.25 -12.84 0.80
N HIS A 92 4.93 -12.57 -0.32
CA HIS A 92 6.05 -13.40 -0.78
C HIS A 92 7.26 -13.35 0.16
N GLU A 93 7.58 -12.17 0.68
CA GLU A 93 8.74 -11.98 1.55
C GLU A 93 8.43 -12.29 3.03
N ASN A 94 7.17 -12.57 3.36
CA ASN A 94 6.69 -12.82 4.73
C ASN A 94 7.16 -11.74 5.71
N LEU A 95 7.06 -10.48 5.28
CA LEU A 95 7.55 -9.32 6.02
C LEU A 95 6.44 -8.57 6.72
N THR A 96 6.86 -7.81 7.73
CA THR A 96 6.06 -6.81 8.42
C THR A 96 6.28 -5.45 7.75
N PRO A 97 5.44 -5.02 6.80
CA PRO A 97 5.70 -3.78 6.08
C PRO A 97 5.56 -2.57 7.00
N THR A 98 6.42 -1.60 6.74
CA THR A 98 6.42 -0.24 7.30
C THR A 98 6.02 0.78 6.24
N VAL A 99 5.80 2.03 6.65
CA VAL A 99 5.63 3.17 5.74
C VAL A 99 6.85 3.33 4.84
N ASN A 100 8.05 3.14 5.40
CA ASN A 100 9.29 3.29 4.65
C ASN A 100 9.41 2.25 3.52
N ASP A 101 8.98 1.02 3.77
CA ASP A 101 8.97 -0.04 2.73
C ASP A 101 8.00 0.32 1.61
N LEU A 102 6.84 0.87 1.97
CA LEU A 102 5.87 1.34 0.99
C LEU A 102 6.41 2.51 0.16
N VAL A 103 7.08 3.49 0.78
CA VAL A 103 7.70 4.63 0.09
C VAL A 103 8.77 4.15 -0.89
N LYS A 104 9.69 3.29 -0.44
CA LYS A 104 10.72 2.69 -1.31
C LYS A 104 10.11 1.95 -2.49
N TYR A 105 9.02 1.21 -2.26
CA TYR A 105 8.31 0.54 -3.33
C TYR A 105 7.72 1.53 -4.35
N VAL A 106 7.04 2.58 -3.88
CA VAL A 106 6.44 3.60 -4.74
C VAL A 106 7.52 4.35 -5.55
N GLU A 107 8.65 4.69 -4.94
CA GLU A 107 9.80 5.30 -5.63
C GLU A 107 10.34 4.41 -6.75
N LYS A 108 10.47 3.11 -6.49
CA LYS A 108 10.86 2.13 -7.50
C LYS A 108 9.85 2.07 -8.64
N GLN A 109 8.55 2.06 -8.35
CA GLN A 109 7.51 2.08 -9.38
C GLN A 109 7.54 3.36 -10.22
N ARG A 110 7.74 4.53 -9.59
CA ARG A 110 7.92 5.81 -10.30
C ARG A 110 9.09 5.72 -11.27
N HIS A 111 10.26 5.26 -10.80
CA HIS A 111 11.45 5.15 -11.63
C HIS A 111 11.26 4.20 -12.83
N ILE A 112 10.57 3.07 -12.63
CA ILE A 112 10.21 2.16 -13.73
C ILE A 112 9.33 2.86 -14.77
N GLN A 113 8.34 3.65 -14.33
CA GLN A 113 7.47 4.40 -15.24
C GLN A 113 8.24 5.48 -16.02
N ASP A 114 9.22 6.13 -15.41
CA ASP A 114 10.09 7.09 -16.07
C ASP A 114 10.89 6.42 -17.21
N ILE A 115 11.52 5.27 -16.92
CA ILE A 115 12.29 4.49 -17.90
C ILE A 115 11.39 4.01 -19.05
N VAL A 116 10.23 3.44 -18.73
CA VAL A 116 9.29 2.95 -19.75
C VAL A 116 8.83 4.08 -20.66
N SER A 117 8.58 5.27 -20.09
CA SER A 117 8.18 6.45 -20.85
C SER A 117 9.29 6.94 -21.79
N GLN A 118 10.54 6.94 -21.34
CA GLN A 118 11.70 7.29 -22.18
C GLN A 118 11.86 6.32 -23.36
N CYS A 119 11.86 5.00 -23.09
CA CYS A 119 11.96 3.98 -24.14
C CYS A 119 10.86 4.10 -25.21
N GLN A 120 9.64 4.47 -24.81
CA GLN A 120 8.53 4.69 -25.74
C GLN A 120 8.72 5.94 -26.62
N GLN A 121 9.32 7.00 -26.09
CA GLN A 121 9.63 8.21 -26.85
C GLN A 121 10.75 7.94 -27.88
N ASP A 122 11.78 7.21 -27.49
CA ASP A 122 12.90 6.83 -28.37
C ASP A 122 12.45 5.92 -29.52
N ALA A 123 11.56 4.96 -29.24
CA ALA A 123 10.98 4.11 -30.28
C ALA A 123 10.16 4.92 -31.31
N ARG A 124 9.41 5.93 -30.85
CA ARG A 124 8.59 6.80 -31.72
C ARG A 124 9.44 7.74 -32.58
N SER A 125 10.50 8.33 -32.02
CA SER A 125 11.40 9.22 -32.76
C SER A 125 12.17 8.45 -33.84
N SER A 126 12.65 7.24 -33.54
CA SER A 126 13.32 6.37 -34.50
C SER A 126 12.40 5.92 -35.64
N GLY A 127 11.14 5.59 -35.34
CA GLY A 127 10.12 5.26 -36.34
C GLY A 127 9.78 6.42 -37.28
N ARG A 128 9.71 7.65 -36.76
CA ARG A 128 9.41 8.87 -37.55
C ARG A 128 10.55 9.18 -38.52
N ASN A 129 11.79 9.15 -38.05
CA ASN A 129 12.99 9.39 -38.86
C ASN A 129 13.13 8.38 -40.02
N LYS A 130 12.80 7.09 -39.78
CA LYS A 130 12.83 6.05 -40.82
C LYS A 130 11.73 6.26 -41.88
N ARG A 131 10.56 6.77 -41.49
CA ARG A 131 9.44 7.06 -42.40
C ARG A 131 9.71 8.29 -43.27
N GLU A 132 10.32 9.34 -42.71
CA GLU A 132 10.68 10.57 -43.44
C GLU A 132 11.80 10.30 -44.47
N LYS A 133 12.86 9.55 -44.09
CA LYS A 133 13.90 9.11 -45.04
C LYS A 133 13.33 8.30 -46.21
N ARG A 134 12.37 7.42 -45.96
CA ARG A 134 11.69 6.62 -47.01
C ARG A 134 10.82 7.46 -47.95
N LYS A 135 10.26 8.58 -47.49
CA LYS A 135 9.51 9.51 -48.36
C LYS A 135 10.46 10.31 -49.25
N ALA A 136 11.56 10.80 -48.69
CA ALA A 136 12.58 11.56 -49.45
C ALA A 136 13.20 10.71 -50.57
N LEU A 137 13.46 9.43 -50.32
CA LEU A 137 14.06 8.52 -51.33
C LEU A 137 13.10 8.13 -52.48
N LYS A 138 11.79 8.36 -52.34
CA LYS A 138 10.79 8.06 -53.40
C LYS A 138 10.49 9.26 -54.31
N LEU A 139 11.09 10.42 -54.03
CA LEU A 139 10.91 11.67 -54.78
C LEU A 139 12.13 11.99 -55.68
N LEU A 140 13.10 11.08 -55.73
CA LEU A 140 14.27 11.08 -56.63
C LEU A 140 14.10 9.95 -57.64
#